data_AF-A0A1Q8KYZ4-F1
#
_entry.id   AF-A0A1Q8KYZ4-F1
#
_cell.length_a   1.000
_cell.length_b   1.000
_cell.length_c   1.000
_cell.angle_alpha   90.00
_cell.angle_beta   90.00
_cell.angle_gamma   90.00
#
_symmetry.space_group_name_H-M   'P 1'
#
loop_
_entity.id
_entity.type
_entity.pdbx_description
1 polymer ?
#
loop_
_entity_poly.entity_id
_entity_poly.type
_entity_poly.pdbx_seq_one_letter_code
_entity_poly.pdbx_strand_id
1 'polypeptide(L)'
;MTDDHRPRPPLRTAAGRLLLALGDPEESARALAGVDDPPAVAAYLTERPEIVRTRLARSDGLADPAIRAVAVPVEEDGETVAAAVLTGTRRGRADRSVTLDRAAARLVAALADRGARESHADPGARETHAGPWPDRPR
;
A
#
# COMPACT_ATOMS: atom_id res chain seq x y z
N MET A 1 -0.93 -28.23 12.52
CA MET A 1 0.02 -27.76 11.50
C MET A 1 -0.04 -26.25 11.54
N THR A 2 0.84 -25.63 12.31
CA THR A 2 0.87 -24.18 12.51
C THR A 2 1.46 -23.57 11.25
N ASP A 3 0.72 -22.68 10.59
CA ASP A 3 1.19 -21.92 9.45
C ASP A 3 2.36 -21.05 9.94
N ASP A 4 3.59 -21.38 9.51
CA ASP A 4 4.80 -20.62 9.85
C ASP A 4 4.73 -19.32 9.04
N HIS A 5 3.96 -18.35 9.55
CA HIS A 5 3.80 -17.01 8.99
C HIS A 5 5.10 -16.20 9.16
N ARG A 6 6.17 -16.63 8.51
CA ARG A 6 7.36 -15.79 8.38
C ARG A 6 6.98 -14.58 7.54
N PRO A 7 7.29 -13.36 7.99
CA PRO A 7 7.13 -12.16 7.19
C PRO A 7 7.83 -12.39 5.84
N ARG A 8 7.07 -12.32 4.75
CA ARG A 8 7.66 -12.44 3.41
C ARG A 8 8.62 -11.25 3.23
N PRO A 9 9.83 -11.45 2.68
CA PRO A 9 10.76 -10.34 2.47
C PRO A 9 10.05 -9.21 1.72
N PRO A 10 10.04 -7.97 2.24
CA PRO A 10 9.16 -6.91 1.76
C PRO A 10 9.35 -6.63 0.27
N LEU A 11 10.59 -6.73 -0.21
CA LEU A 11 10.94 -6.53 -1.63
C LEU A 11 10.43 -7.62 -2.58
N ARG A 12 10.03 -8.79 -2.06
CA ARG A 12 9.50 -9.91 -2.86
C ARG A 12 7.98 -9.86 -3.00
N THR A 13 7.31 -8.92 -2.37
CA THR A 13 5.85 -8.77 -2.45
C THR A 13 5.48 -7.45 -3.12
N ALA A 14 4.33 -7.42 -3.79
CA ALA A 14 3.82 -6.17 -4.34
C ALA A 14 3.51 -5.16 -3.21
N ALA A 15 2.93 -5.63 -2.11
CA ALA A 15 2.62 -4.79 -0.94
C ALA A 15 3.87 -4.13 -0.34
N GLY A 16 4.91 -4.90 -0.02
CA GLY A 16 6.11 -4.36 0.59
C GLY A 16 6.84 -3.38 -0.32
N ARG A 17 6.90 -3.66 -1.63
CA ARG A 17 7.45 -2.71 -2.63
C ARG A 17 6.64 -1.41 -2.68
N LEU A 18 5.32 -1.48 -2.60
CA LEU A 18 4.45 -0.29 -2.60
C LEU A 18 4.64 0.54 -1.34
N LEU A 19 4.59 -0.09 -0.16
CA LEU A 19 4.70 0.58 1.12
C LEU A 19 6.06 1.24 1.31
N LEU A 20 7.15 0.59 0.87
CA LEU A 20 8.48 1.20 0.88
C LEU A 20 8.64 2.37 -0.11
N ALA A 21 7.79 2.43 -1.14
CA ALA A 21 7.87 3.48 -2.16
C ALA A 21 7.06 4.71 -1.77
N LEU A 22 5.91 4.51 -1.10
CA LEU A 22 4.92 5.54 -0.79
C LEU A 22 4.83 5.90 0.69
N GLY A 23 5.36 5.05 1.59
CA GLY A 23 5.37 5.31 3.02
C GLY A 23 6.43 6.33 3.44
N ASP A 24 6.60 6.47 4.75
CA ASP A 24 7.54 7.43 5.32
C ASP A 24 8.98 7.17 4.82
N PRO A 25 9.71 8.21 4.35
CA PRO A 25 11.06 8.04 3.82
C PRO A 25 12.08 7.49 4.82
N GLU A 26 11.99 7.86 6.10
CA GLU A 26 12.93 7.40 7.13
C GLU A 26 12.67 5.94 7.51
N GLU A 27 11.40 5.58 7.72
CA GLU A 27 11.00 4.19 7.96
C GLU A 27 11.36 3.30 6.77
N SER A 28 11.13 3.78 5.55
CA SER A 28 11.48 3.07 4.32
C SER A 28 12.99 2.85 4.19
N ALA A 29 13.80 3.88 4.50
CA ALA A 29 15.26 3.76 4.49
C ALA A 29 15.76 2.77 5.54
N ARG A 30 15.20 2.82 6.75
CA ARG A 30 15.53 1.89 7.84
C ARG A 30 15.16 0.45 7.48
N ALA A 31 13.97 0.24 6.91
CA ALA A 31 13.51 -1.06 6.48
C ALA A 31 14.39 -1.62 5.34
N LEU A 32 14.77 -0.78 4.37
CA LEU A 32 15.62 -1.19 3.25
C LEU A 32 17.05 -1.53 3.71
N ALA A 33 17.60 -0.79 4.68
CA ALA A 33 18.91 -1.08 5.27
C ALA A 33 18.98 -2.43 5.99
N GLY A 34 17.84 -2.95 6.46
CA GLY A 34 17.73 -4.28 7.07
C GLY A 34 17.60 -5.44 6.08
N VAL A 35 17.56 -5.18 4.76
CA VAL A 35 17.38 -6.23 3.75
C VAL A 35 18.74 -6.77 3.28
N ASP A 36 19.04 -8.01 3.67
CA ASP A 36 20.23 -8.75 3.23
C ASP A 36 19.99 -9.49 1.88
N ASP A 37 19.63 -8.73 0.85
CA ASP A 37 19.45 -9.23 -0.53
C ASP A 37 19.79 -8.09 -1.53
N PRO A 38 21.08 -7.82 -1.79
CA PRO A 38 21.50 -6.72 -2.65
C PRO A 38 20.90 -6.75 -4.06
N PRO A 39 20.76 -7.91 -4.74
CA PRO A 39 20.06 -7.99 -6.02
C PRO A 39 18.59 -7.56 -5.94
N ALA A 40 17.86 -7.97 -4.90
CA ALA A 40 16.47 -7.55 -4.72
C ALA A 40 16.34 -6.05 -4.43
N VAL A 41 17.25 -5.49 -3.63
CA VAL A 41 17.33 -4.05 -3.36
C VAL A 41 17.58 -3.27 -4.64
N ALA A 42 18.56 -3.67 -5.45
CA ALA A 42 18.86 -3.01 -6.72
C ALA A 42 17.64 -3.05 -7.67
N ALA A 43 17.02 -4.22 -7.84
CA ALA A 43 15.83 -4.37 -8.67
C ALA A 43 14.65 -3.52 -8.17
N TYR A 44 14.48 -3.39 -6.86
CA TYR A 44 13.49 -2.49 -6.26
C TYR A 44 13.80 -1.02 -6.56
N LEU A 45 15.03 -0.57 -6.32
CA LEU A 45 15.42 0.82 -6.56
C LEU A 45 15.28 1.23 -8.04
N THR A 46 15.51 0.30 -8.98
CA THR A 46 15.25 0.53 -10.41
C THR A 46 13.76 0.70 -10.72
N GLU A 47 12.86 -0.07 -10.08
CA GLU A 47 11.41 0.01 -10.32
C GLU A 47 10.74 1.16 -9.54
N ARG A 48 11.32 1.58 -8.40
CA ARG A 48 10.72 2.54 -7.47
C ARG A 48 10.16 3.81 -8.13
N PRO A 49 10.85 4.49 -9.08
CA PRO A 49 10.28 5.68 -9.73
C PRO A 49 8.94 5.42 -10.42
N GLU A 50 8.79 4.24 -11.04
CA GLU A 50 7.54 3.83 -11.68
C GLU A 50 6.43 3.55 -10.66
N ILE A 51 6.79 2.93 -9.53
CA ILE A 51 5.85 2.67 -8.43
C ILE A 51 5.31 4.00 -7.88
N VAL A 52 6.20 4.98 -7.64
CA VAL A 52 5.81 6.31 -7.17
C VAL A 52 4.92 7.01 -8.20
N ARG A 53 5.31 6.99 -9.47
CA ARG A 53 4.58 7.64 -10.57
C ARG A 53 3.19 7.07 -10.78
N THR A 54 3.05 5.75 -10.73
CA THR A 54 1.79 5.05 -11.01
C THR A 54 0.96 4.78 -9.77
N ARG A 55 1.55 4.96 -8.57
CA ARG A 55 1.01 4.51 -7.28
C ARG A 55 0.59 3.03 -7.31
N LEU A 56 1.35 2.19 -8.00
CA LEU A 56 1.09 0.76 -8.16
C LEU A 56 2.39 -0.02 -8.09
N ALA A 57 2.39 -1.15 -7.38
CA ALA A 57 3.52 -2.07 -7.37
C ALA A 57 3.11 -3.44 -7.89
N ARG A 58 4.02 -4.10 -8.61
CA ARG A 58 3.81 -5.44 -9.15
C ARG A 58 4.81 -6.41 -8.54
N SER A 59 4.38 -7.65 -8.38
CA SER A 59 5.26 -8.77 -8.04
C SER A 59 4.87 -9.95 -8.92
N ASP A 60 5.79 -10.33 -9.80
CA ASP A 60 5.63 -11.43 -10.74
C ASP A 60 6.55 -12.57 -10.33
N GLY A 61 6.03 -13.55 -9.59
CA GLY A 61 6.82 -14.71 -9.23
C GLY A 61 7.86 -14.48 -8.12
N LEU A 62 7.92 -13.29 -7.50
CA LEU A 62 9.01 -12.93 -6.58
C LEU A 62 8.88 -13.62 -5.22
N ALA A 63 7.65 -13.73 -4.69
CA ALA A 63 7.38 -14.48 -3.45
C ALA A 63 6.89 -15.90 -3.71
N ASP A 64 6.22 -16.12 -4.84
CA ASP A 64 5.72 -17.43 -5.28
C ASP A 64 5.72 -17.44 -6.82
N PRO A 65 6.48 -18.33 -7.49
CA PRO A 65 6.62 -18.37 -8.94
C PRO A 65 5.31 -18.65 -9.70
N ALA A 66 4.28 -19.18 -9.03
CA ALA A 66 2.96 -19.41 -9.61
C ALA A 66 2.01 -18.21 -9.49
N ILE A 67 2.40 -17.15 -8.78
CA ILE A 67 1.54 -16.01 -8.46
C ILE A 67 2.06 -14.72 -9.09
N ARG A 68 1.11 -13.93 -9.59
CA ARG A 68 1.28 -12.51 -9.88
C ARG A 68 0.46 -11.70 -8.88
N ALA A 69 0.98 -10.56 -8.47
CA ALA A 69 0.32 -9.65 -7.55
C ALA A 69 0.43 -8.21 -8.03
N VAL A 70 -0.64 -7.45 -7.84
CA VAL A 70 -0.67 -5.99 -7.98
C VAL A 70 -1.10 -5.42 -6.65
N ALA A 71 -0.37 -4.43 -6.14
CA ALA A 71 -0.72 -3.69 -4.95
C ALA A 71 -1.12 -2.25 -5.31
N VAL A 72 -2.18 -1.78 -4.68
CA VAL A 72 -2.69 -0.40 -4.75
C VAL A 72 -2.66 0.20 -3.33
N PRO A 73 -2.45 1.51 -3.16
CA PRO A 73 -2.45 2.13 -1.85
C PRO A 73 -3.86 2.18 -1.30
N VAL A 74 -3.97 2.04 0.01
CA VAL A 74 -5.14 2.43 0.80
C VAL A 74 -4.72 3.68 1.55
N GLU A 75 -5.48 4.75 1.36
CA GLU A 75 -5.13 6.08 1.87
C GLU A 75 -6.16 6.54 2.90
N GLU A 76 -5.66 7.15 3.97
CA GLU A 76 -6.43 7.90 4.96
C GLU A 76 -5.77 9.28 5.09
N ASP A 77 -6.56 10.36 5.01
CA ASP A 77 -6.08 11.74 5.08
C ASP A 77 -4.91 12.10 4.13
N GLY A 78 -4.82 11.41 2.98
CA GLY A 78 -3.77 11.62 1.98
C GLY A 78 -2.47 10.84 2.26
N GLU A 79 -2.42 10.06 3.35
CA GLU A 79 -1.31 9.20 3.71
C GLU A 79 -1.60 7.74 3.37
N THR A 80 -0.58 7.01 2.89
CA THR A 80 -0.72 5.57 2.58
C THR A 80 -0.60 4.76 3.87
N VAL A 81 -1.73 4.32 4.42
CA VAL A 81 -1.79 3.53 5.67
C VAL A 81 -1.69 2.03 5.44
N ALA A 82 -2.06 1.56 4.24
CA ALA A 82 -2.00 0.15 3.89
C ALA A 82 -1.87 -0.07 2.38
N ALA A 83 -1.71 -1.34 2.00
CA ALA A 83 -1.71 -1.78 0.60
C ALA A 83 -2.77 -2.87 0.40
N ALA A 84 -3.69 -2.65 -0.54
CA ALA A 84 -4.62 -3.68 -0.98
C ALA A 84 -3.97 -4.48 -2.13
N VAL A 85 -3.95 -5.81 -2.00
CA VAL A 85 -3.27 -6.69 -2.94
C VAL A 85 -4.27 -7.55 -3.69
N LEU A 86 -4.21 -7.48 -5.02
CA LEU A 86 -4.88 -8.41 -5.92
C LEU A 86 -3.88 -9.46 -6.38
N THR A 87 -4.24 -10.73 -6.27
CA THR A 87 -3.40 -11.84 -6.73
C THR A 87 -4.09 -12.64 -7.83
N GLY A 88 -3.30 -13.21 -8.71
CA GLY A 88 -3.77 -14.10 -9.78
C GLY A 88 -2.72 -15.14 -10.12
N THR A 89 -3.15 -16.25 -10.73
CA THR A 89 -2.25 -17.31 -11.19
C THR A 89 -1.43 -16.86 -12.39
N ARG A 90 -0.15 -17.20 -12.41
CA ARG A 90 0.78 -16.91 -13.51
C ARG A 90 0.66 -17.96 -14.63
N ARG A 91 -0.11 -17.68 -15.69
CA ARG A 91 -0.21 -18.57 -16.87
C ARG A 91 0.83 -18.23 -17.95
N GLY A 92 2.12 -18.37 -17.61
CA GLY A 92 3.23 -18.18 -18.55
C GLY A 92 3.69 -16.73 -18.77
N ARG A 93 4.75 -16.54 -19.57
CA ARG A 93 5.52 -15.28 -19.72
C ARG A 93 4.72 -14.14 -20.38
N ALA A 94 3.77 -14.47 -21.26
CA ALA A 94 2.98 -13.51 -22.05
C ALA A 94 1.72 -12.99 -21.33
N ASP A 95 1.34 -13.60 -20.19
CA ASP A 95 0.19 -13.19 -19.41
C ASP A 95 0.55 -11.94 -18.58
N ARG A 96 0.78 -10.81 -19.27
CA ARG A 96 0.52 -9.49 -18.68
C ARG A 96 -0.97 -9.49 -18.42
N SER A 97 -1.35 -9.88 -17.21
CA SER A 97 -2.75 -10.16 -16.91
C SER A 97 -3.55 -8.86 -17.00
N VAL A 98 -4.02 -8.52 -18.20
CA VAL A 98 -4.89 -7.38 -18.49
C VAL A 98 -6.09 -7.41 -17.56
N THR A 99 -6.53 -8.61 -17.17
CA THR A 99 -7.55 -8.84 -16.16
C THR A 99 -7.15 -8.31 -14.78
N LEU A 100 -5.93 -8.60 -14.31
CA LEU A 100 -5.43 -8.13 -13.02
C LEU A 100 -5.20 -6.61 -13.02
N ASP A 101 -4.66 -6.04 -14.11
CA ASP A 101 -4.53 -4.58 -14.25
C ASP A 101 -5.90 -3.89 -14.29
N ARG A 102 -6.89 -4.45 -15.01
CA ARG A 102 -8.27 -3.94 -15.00
C ARG A 102 -8.92 -4.06 -13.62
N ALA A 103 -8.68 -5.15 -12.89
CA ALA A 103 -9.17 -5.32 -11.54
C ALA A 103 -8.54 -4.30 -10.59
N ALA A 104 -7.24 -4.03 -10.71
CA ALA A 104 -6.55 -2.99 -9.96
C ALA A 104 -7.12 -1.61 -10.25
N ALA A 105 -7.34 -1.27 -11.53
CA ALA A 105 -7.95 0.01 -11.90
C ALA A 105 -9.36 0.19 -11.31
N ARG A 106 -10.17 -0.87 -11.31
CA ARG A 106 -11.50 -0.86 -10.66
C ARG A 106 -11.41 -0.70 -9.15
N LEU A 107 -10.45 -1.35 -8.52
CA LEU A 107 -10.23 -1.23 -7.08
C LEU A 107 -9.80 0.20 -6.70
N VAL A 108 -8.89 0.80 -7.46
CA VAL A 108 -8.48 2.22 -7.26
C VAL A 108 -9.69 3.14 -7.36
N ALA A 109 -10.53 2.98 -8.39
CA ALA A 109 -11.74 3.78 -8.54
C ALA A 109 -12.70 3.61 -7.34
N ALA A 110 -12.89 2.37 -6.87
CA ALA A 110 -13.75 2.09 -5.73
C ALA A 110 -13.22 2.66 -4.40
N LEU A 111 -11.90 2.65 -4.19
CA LEU A 111 -11.26 3.23 -3.01
C LEU A 111 -11.37 4.76 -3.02
N ALA A 112 -11.16 5.40 -4.17
CA ALA A 112 -11.33 6.84 -4.33
C ALA A 112 -12.78 7.28 -4.08
N ASP A 113 -13.75 6.56 -4.66
CA ASP A 113 -15.18 6.81 -4.43
C ASP A 113 -15.56 6.66 -2.95
N ARG A 114 -14.95 5.73 -2.24
CA ARG A 114 -15.17 5.53 -0.81
C ARG A 114 -14.61 6.69 0.01
N GLY A 115 -13.36 7.07 -0.22
CA GLY A 115 -12.72 8.20 0.48
C GLY A 115 -13.51 9.49 0.27
N ALA A 116 -13.97 9.76 -0.96
CA ALA A 116 -14.79 10.94 -1.24
C ALA A 116 -16.12 10.98 -0.46
N ARG A 117 -16.76 9.82 -0.26
CA ARG A 117 -18.01 9.73 0.54
C ARG A 117 -17.76 9.91 2.03
N GLU A 118 -16.66 9.36 2.54
CA GLU A 118 -16.27 9.51 3.95
C GLU A 118 -15.92 10.96 4.27
N SER A 119 -15.17 11.65 3.39
CA SER A 119 -14.89 13.08 3.53
C SER A 119 -16.14 13.96 3.40
N HIS A 120 -17.15 13.56 2.60
CA HIS A 120 -18.41 14.31 2.46
C HIS A 120 -19.36 14.08 3.65
N ALA A 121 -19.25 12.96 4.35
CA ALA A 121 -20.06 12.63 5.51
C ALA A 121 -19.62 13.34 6.80
N ASP A 122 -18.46 14.01 6.82
CA ASP A 122 -18.00 14.86 7.93
C ASP A 122 -18.03 16.37 7.63
N PRO A 123 -19.20 17.03 7.68
CA PRO A 123 -19.27 18.49 7.74
C PRO A 123 -19.40 19.05 9.17
N GLY A 124 -19.26 18.25 10.24
CA GLY A 124 -19.85 18.61 11.54
C GLY A 124 -19.15 18.22 12.85
N ALA A 125 -17.99 17.55 12.87
CA ALA A 125 -17.35 17.16 14.14
C ALA A 125 -16.36 18.20 14.72
N ARG A 126 -16.47 19.48 14.35
CA ARG A 126 -15.70 20.58 14.97
C ARG A 126 -16.61 21.74 15.41
N GLU A 127 -17.70 21.45 16.10
CA GLU A 127 -18.34 22.46 16.95
C GLU A 127 -17.58 22.58 18.28
N THR A 128 -16.71 23.58 18.30
CA THR A 128 -16.39 24.47 19.43
C THR A 128 -17.05 24.11 20.77
N HIS A 129 -16.27 23.51 21.68
CA HIS A 129 -16.55 23.58 23.12
C HIS A 129 -15.36 24.22 23.84
N ALA A 130 -15.08 25.48 23.53
CA ALA A 130 -14.25 26.36 24.34
C ALA A 130 -15.13 27.51 24.87
N GLY A 131 -16.04 27.16 25.78
CA GLY A 131 -16.74 28.11 26.64
C GLY A 131 -16.04 28.12 28.01
N PRO A 132 -15.88 29.29 28.65
CA PRO A 132 -15.06 29.42 29.85
C PRO A 132 -15.70 28.66 31.03
N TRP A 133 -14.89 27.92 31.77
CA TRP A 133 -15.29 27.29 33.03
C TRP A 133 -15.83 28.36 34.00
N PRO A 134 -16.98 28.16 34.65
CA PRO A 134 -17.39 29.00 35.76
C PRO A 134 -16.66 28.54 37.04
N ASP A 135 -16.11 29.51 37.76
CA ASP A 135 -15.59 29.37 39.11
C ASP A 135 -16.60 28.64 40.02
N ARG A 136 -16.12 27.64 40.77
CA ARG A 136 -16.89 27.05 41.87
C ARG A 136 -16.69 27.85 43.16
N PRO A 137 -17.73 28.02 43.99
CA PRO A 137 -17.66 28.90 45.15
C PRO A 137 -16.99 28.24 46.37
N ARG A 138 -16.13 29.06 47.00
CA ARG A 138 -15.60 29.12 48.38
C ARG A 138 -15.32 27.83 49.16
#